data_AF-F1KRG7-F1
#
_entry.id   AF-F1KRG7-F1
#
_cell.length_a   1.000
_cell.length_b   1.000
_cell.length_c   1.000
_cell.angle_alpha   90.00
_cell.angle_beta   90.00
_cell.angle_gamma   90.00
#
_symmetry.space_group_name_H-M   'P 1'
#
loop_
_entity.id
_entity.type
_entity.pdbx_description
1 polymer ?
#
loop_
_entity_poly.entity_id
_entity_poly.type
_entity_poly.pdbx_seq_one_letter_code
_entity_poly.pdbx_strand_id
1 'polypeptide(L)'
;MQTVMALCHFCENHGPRVVMTTQSMRDSTQTECCGPACPISNSVMFPEEGNSYRDRHVDCLMNEVRDDEGRCMACSSFCDGSGLVTTDLDAGINYISSQVAVNERVCQLVKHACLRSLSCEVYASMPLQAPTSTMKSTKSISVPTPNARMGNFEDSWLEANVDEGSDGIILFGDDDHGYTLSHTFRLRDAKARGFQRWFSLIVICMDKLLITNNYEFFVSSLSTIIHQLQEQANNVFFMEQSELANECLKQASRASLLPAHFMRNRVTKLELDTSRSLALITANPNIFTKLHKQMTYVLRTQARLCTESVLEGVPTQDALVQLELERSFDEEMGSELSATDWGIDALQQIIALQFIARRLYQLEQQPLALEALLRQLVTGGQVLVKCDDSSFARQVLIAFAYLLSNRMRSSHIFAAI
;
A
#
# COMPACT_ATOMS: atom_id res chain seq x y z
N MET A 1 0.84 6.60 -6.56
CA MET A 1 0.00 6.94 -5.40
C MET A 1 0.38 6.00 -4.27
N GLN A 2 0.91 6.52 -3.16
CA GLN A 2 1.36 5.71 -2.04
C GLN A 2 0.37 5.90 -0.88
N THR A 3 -0.50 4.91 -0.68
CA THR A 3 -1.37 4.83 0.50
C THR A 3 -0.52 4.39 1.68
N VAL A 4 -0.70 5.04 2.83
CA VAL A 4 0.07 4.77 4.06
C VAL A 4 -0.90 4.46 5.18
N MET A 5 -0.60 3.44 5.99
CA MET A 5 -1.36 3.13 7.20
C MET A 5 -0.52 3.43 8.43
N ALA A 6 -1.12 3.92 9.51
CA ALA A 6 -0.42 4.09 10.77
C ALA A 6 -1.30 3.79 11.98
N LEU A 7 -0.67 3.29 13.04
CA LEU A 7 -1.24 3.19 14.37
C LEU A 7 -0.75 4.37 15.21
N CYS A 8 -1.70 5.09 15.77
CA CYS A 8 -1.50 6.28 16.61
C CYS A 8 -2.01 6.02 18.03
N HIS A 9 -1.41 6.69 19.01
CA HIS A 9 -1.76 6.60 20.43
C HIS A 9 -1.72 7.98 21.06
N PHE A 10 -2.71 8.28 21.89
CA PHE A 10 -2.67 9.47 22.75
C PHE A 10 -1.96 9.14 24.06
N CYS A 11 -0.69 9.51 24.16
CA CYS A 11 0.10 9.31 25.37
C CYS A 11 -0.18 10.42 26.38
N GLU A 12 -0.49 10.05 27.63
CA GLU A 12 -0.70 11.04 28.69
C GLU A 12 0.54 11.90 28.98
N ASN A 13 1.75 11.40 28.70
CA ASN A 13 3.01 12.11 28.90
C ASN A 13 3.44 12.94 27.68
N HIS A 14 3.19 12.44 26.46
CA HIS A 14 3.76 13.01 25.22
C HIS A 14 2.71 13.52 24.23
N GLY A 15 1.42 13.38 24.52
CA GLY A 15 0.33 13.71 23.60
C GLY A 15 0.17 12.70 22.46
N PRO A 16 -0.42 13.12 21.32
CA PRO A 16 -0.59 12.30 20.13
C PRO A 16 0.76 11.81 19.58
N ARG A 17 0.89 10.49 19.40
CA ARG A 17 2.12 9.85 18.93
C ARG A 17 1.82 8.77 17.90
N VAL A 18 2.62 8.76 16.84
CA VAL A 18 2.64 7.67 15.86
C VAL A 18 3.44 6.52 16.46
N VAL A 19 2.80 5.38 16.69
CA VAL A 19 3.43 4.18 17.26
C VAL A 19 4.10 3.37 16.16
N MET A 20 3.41 3.16 15.03
CA MET A 20 3.88 2.34 13.93
C MET A 20 3.28 2.86 12.62
N THR A 21 4.08 2.92 11.56
CA THR A 21 3.67 3.29 10.20
C THR A 21 3.97 2.13 9.27
N THR A 22 3.11 1.88 8.28
CA THR A 22 3.28 0.89 7.21
C THR A 22 3.08 1.57 5.86
N GLN A 23 4.05 1.43 4.98
CA GLN A 23 4.08 2.10 3.67
C GLN A 23 4.60 1.16 2.57
N SER A 24 4.09 1.33 1.35
CA SER A 24 4.52 0.56 0.18
C SER A 24 5.61 1.28 -0.61
N MET A 25 6.73 0.64 -0.90
CA MET A 25 7.82 1.17 -1.71
C MET A 25 7.99 0.28 -2.95
N ARG A 26 8.08 0.90 -4.13
CA ARG A 26 8.46 0.18 -5.35
C ARG A 26 9.97 0.23 -5.47
N ASP A 27 10.58 -0.85 -5.92
CA ASP A 27 11.99 -0.86 -6.29
C ASP A 27 12.16 0.09 -7.48
N SER A 28 12.54 1.32 -7.16
CA SER A 28 13.00 2.28 -8.15
C SER A 28 14.33 1.72 -8.60
N THR A 29 14.38 1.20 -9.83
CA THR A 29 15.58 0.85 -10.62
C THR A 29 16.87 0.74 -9.82
N GLN A 30 17.48 -0.45 -9.82
CA GLN A 30 18.93 -0.66 -9.62
C GLN A 30 19.70 0.59 -10.05
N THR A 31 19.94 1.50 -9.12
CA THR A 31 20.77 2.66 -9.38
C THR A 31 22.15 2.09 -9.18
N GLU A 32 22.89 2.06 -10.27
CA GLU A 32 24.28 1.65 -10.37
C GLU A 32 25.12 2.37 -9.31
N CYS A 33 25.10 1.85 -8.10
CA CYS A 33 25.96 2.25 -6.99
C CYS A 33 26.78 1.03 -6.55
N CYS A 34 27.15 0.16 -7.49
CA CYS A 34 28.15 -0.86 -7.26
C CYS A 34 29.14 -0.81 -8.42
N GLY A 35 30.30 -0.19 -8.15
CA GLY A 35 31.52 -0.46 -8.93
C GLY A 35 31.84 -1.97 -8.94
N PRO A 36 32.74 -2.41 -9.83
CA PRO A 36 32.82 -3.80 -10.25
C PRO A 36 33.50 -4.65 -9.17
N ALA A 37 32.71 -5.40 -8.41
CA ALA A 37 33.03 -6.75 -7.93
C ALA A 37 31.92 -7.22 -6.98
N CYS A 38 31.11 -8.19 -7.41
CA CYS A 38 30.99 -9.52 -6.78
C CYS A 38 29.86 -10.32 -7.44
N PRO A 39 30.03 -11.65 -7.62
CA PRO A 39 29.13 -12.48 -8.40
C PRO A 39 27.87 -12.88 -7.62
N ILE A 40 26.76 -12.97 -8.35
CA ILE A 40 25.46 -13.45 -7.91
C ILE A 40 25.53 -14.95 -7.63
N SER A 41 25.07 -15.39 -6.46
CA SER A 41 24.80 -16.81 -6.19
C SER A 41 23.36 -16.99 -5.72
N ASN A 42 22.56 -17.66 -6.55
CA ASN A 42 21.25 -18.20 -6.21
C ASN A 42 21.44 -19.45 -5.32
N SER A 43 20.83 -19.48 -4.13
CA SER A 43 20.43 -20.76 -3.52
C SER A 43 19.44 -20.57 -2.37
N VAL A 44 18.31 -21.26 -2.50
CA VAL A 44 17.33 -21.59 -1.46
C VAL A 44 17.94 -22.59 -0.48
N MET A 45 17.82 -22.40 0.84
CA MET A 45 17.76 -23.49 1.84
C MET A 45 17.15 -23.04 3.18
N PHE A 46 16.37 -23.95 3.78
CA PHE A 46 15.78 -23.91 5.13
C PHE A 46 16.84 -24.17 6.24
N PRO A 47 16.54 -23.95 7.53
CA PRO A 47 17.54 -23.57 8.53
C PRO A 47 18.12 -24.75 9.32
N GLU A 48 19.41 -24.66 9.63
CA GLU A 48 20.00 -25.31 10.80
C GLU A 48 20.78 -24.28 11.64
N GLU A 49 20.89 -24.61 12.92
CA GLU A 49 21.10 -23.75 14.06
C GLU A 49 22.46 -22.99 14.08
N GLY A 50 22.41 -21.79 14.67
CA GLY A 50 23.56 -21.22 15.38
C GLY A 50 24.68 -20.63 14.52
N ASN A 51 24.47 -19.42 13.99
CA ASN A 51 25.50 -18.37 14.08
C ASN A 51 24.95 -16.99 13.67
N SER A 52 25.38 -15.98 14.43
CA SER A 52 25.14 -14.55 14.21
C SER A 52 25.67 -14.11 12.83
N TYR A 53 24.82 -14.13 11.81
CA TYR A 53 25.04 -13.35 10.60
C TYR A 53 24.33 -12.01 10.75
N ARG A 54 25.09 -10.96 11.05
CA ARG A 54 24.66 -9.57 10.82
C ARG A 54 24.53 -9.40 9.31
N ASP A 55 23.30 -9.45 8.82
CA ASP A 55 22.96 -9.16 7.44
C ASP A 55 23.26 -7.68 7.15
N ARG A 56 24.42 -7.42 6.54
CA ARG A 56 24.97 -6.08 6.27
C ARG A 56 24.33 -5.41 5.05
N HIS A 57 23.27 -5.98 4.47
CA HIS A 57 22.62 -5.43 3.28
C HIS A 57 21.53 -4.38 3.59
N VAL A 58 21.19 -4.16 4.87
CA VAL A 58 20.09 -3.26 5.28
C VAL A 58 20.55 -1.85 5.66
N ASP A 59 21.84 -1.63 5.91
CA ASP A 59 22.38 -0.34 6.40
C ASP A 59 22.41 0.78 5.33
N CYS A 60 22.21 0.47 4.03
CA CYS A 60 22.31 1.48 2.96
C CYS A 60 20.97 2.04 2.44
N LEU A 61 19.81 1.52 2.86
CA LEU A 61 18.50 1.98 2.38
C LEU A 61 17.78 2.96 3.32
N MET A 62 18.30 3.14 4.54
CA MET A 62 17.70 4.01 5.55
C MET A 62 18.58 5.25 5.71
N ASN A 63 18.36 6.27 4.88
CA ASN A 63 18.74 7.63 5.30
C ASN A 63 17.94 7.90 6.58
N GLU A 64 18.60 7.82 7.74
CA GLU A 64 17.94 7.85 9.05
C GLU A 64 17.17 9.18 9.21
N VAL A 65 15.85 9.15 9.00
CA VAL A 65 14.96 10.14 9.60
C VAL A 65 15.04 9.90 11.10
N ARG A 66 15.96 10.61 11.76
CA ARG A 66 16.16 10.50 13.20
C ARG A 66 14.96 11.11 13.90
N ASP A 67 14.38 10.34 14.80
CA ASP A 67 13.37 10.87 15.71
C ASP A 67 14.07 11.54 16.88
N ASP A 68 14.21 12.86 16.83
CA ASP A 68 14.82 13.65 17.90
C ASP A 68 13.91 13.75 19.15
N GLU A 69 12.71 13.17 19.12
CA GLU A 69 11.72 13.29 20.19
C GLU A 69 11.79 12.10 21.18
N GLY A 70 11.91 12.40 22.47
CA GLY A 70 11.91 11.39 23.53
C GLY A 70 10.61 10.57 23.56
N ARG A 71 10.73 9.24 23.59
CA ARG A 71 9.59 8.30 23.61
C ARG A 71 9.59 7.44 24.87
N CYS A 72 8.41 7.21 25.46
CA CYS A 72 8.23 6.14 26.45
C CYS A 72 7.87 4.81 25.78
N MET A 73 7.86 3.74 26.57
CA MET A 73 7.50 2.39 26.13
C MET A 73 6.09 2.30 25.50
N ALA A 74 5.14 3.16 25.90
CA ALA A 74 3.82 3.25 25.28
C ALA A 74 3.84 3.86 23.87
N CYS A 75 4.85 4.66 23.56
CA CYS A 75 5.00 5.36 22.28
C CYS A 75 5.94 4.62 21.30
N SER A 76 6.41 3.43 21.67
CA SER A 76 7.43 2.69 20.92
C SER A 76 6.92 1.33 20.45
N SER A 77 7.26 0.97 19.21
CA SER A 77 6.86 -0.28 18.56
C SER A 77 8.00 -1.26 18.36
N PHE A 78 9.15 -0.77 17.89
CA PHE A 78 10.32 -1.58 17.59
C PHE A 78 11.46 -1.11 18.49
N CYS A 79 12.10 -2.04 19.19
CA CYS A 79 13.33 -1.73 19.90
C CYS A 79 14.46 -1.50 18.86
N ASP A 80 15.40 -0.61 19.18
CA ASP A 80 16.65 -0.41 18.44
C ASP A 80 16.52 0.11 16.99
N GLY A 81 15.41 0.77 16.64
CA GLY A 81 15.22 1.35 15.30
C GLY A 81 14.98 0.34 14.19
N SER A 82 14.74 -0.93 14.55
CA SER A 82 14.41 -1.98 13.59
C SER A 82 13.03 -1.76 12.94
N GLY A 83 12.84 -2.32 11.75
CA GLY A 83 11.57 -2.31 11.02
C GLY A 83 11.27 -3.68 10.41
N LEU A 84 10.03 -3.88 9.98
CA LEU A 84 9.60 -5.09 9.30
C LEU A 84 9.42 -4.82 7.80
N VAL A 85 9.86 -5.75 6.97
CA VAL A 85 9.70 -5.66 5.52
C VAL A 85 9.05 -6.93 4.99
N THR A 86 8.00 -6.79 4.20
CA THR A 86 7.35 -7.87 3.45
C THR A 86 7.35 -7.52 1.98
N THR A 87 7.90 -8.40 1.15
CA THR A 87 7.96 -8.22 -0.32
C THR A 87 6.81 -8.97 -0.99
N ASP A 88 6.02 -8.27 -1.80
CA ASP A 88 5.09 -8.89 -2.76
C ASP A 88 5.82 -9.11 -4.09
N LEU A 89 6.29 -10.35 -4.29
CA LEU A 89 7.05 -10.75 -5.48
C LEU A 89 6.24 -10.60 -6.78
N ASP A 90 4.92 -10.81 -6.73
CA ASP A 90 4.06 -10.71 -7.92
C ASP A 90 3.99 -9.27 -8.44
N ALA A 91 3.97 -8.30 -7.51
CA ALA A 91 3.76 -6.89 -7.81
C ALA A 91 5.07 -6.08 -7.83
N GLY A 92 6.19 -6.65 -7.35
CA GLY A 92 7.45 -5.93 -7.16
C GLY A 92 7.33 -4.79 -6.14
N ILE A 93 6.55 -4.99 -5.07
CA ILE A 93 6.27 -3.97 -4.04
C ILE A 93 6.79 -4.44 -2.68
N ASN A 94 7.57 -3.61 -2.02
CA ASN A 94 8.04 -3.81 -0.66
C ASN A 94 7.14 -3.05 0.33
N TYR A 95 6.54 -3.75 1.29
CA TYR A 95 5.77 -3.14 2.39
C TYR A 95 6.66 -3.04 3.61
N ILE A 96 6.93 -1.81 4.05
CA ILE A 96 7.84 -1.51 5.15
C ILE A 96 7.02 -0.97 6.30
N SER A 97 7.16 -1.60 7.48
CA SER A 97 6.67 -1.05 8.73
C SER A 97 7.82 -0.59 9.62
N SER A 98 7.74 0.63 10.10
CA SER A 98 8.73 1.25 10.97
C SER A 98 8.06 2.22 11.94
N GLN A 99 8.78 2.60 12.98
CA GLN A 99 8.30 3.54 13.99
C GLN A 99 8.17 4.97 13.41
N VAL A 100 9.05 5.30 12.46
CA VAL A 100 9.07 6.55 11.71
C VAL A 100 9.05 6.22 10.23
N ALA A 101 8.23 6.92 9.45
CA ALA A 101 8.17 6.74 8.01
C ALA A 101 9.55 7.00 7.37
N VAL A 102 9.90 6.20 6.36
CA VAL A 102 11.23 6.29 5.71
C VAL A 102 11.41 7.61 4.94
N ASN A 103 10.31 8.17 4.42
CA ASN A 103 10.33 9.44 3.69
C ASN A 103 9.89 10.58 4.62
N GLU A 104 10.66 11.67 4.65
CA GLU A 104 10.38 12.85 5.48
C GLU A 104 8.99 13.46 5.22
N ARG A 105 8.59 13.58 3.94
CA ARG A 105 7.26 14.08 3.58
C ARG A 105 6.17 13.17 4.15
N VAL A 106 6.33 11.86 4.03
CA VAL A 106 5.37 10.89 4.61
C VAL A 106 5.36 11.01 6.13
N CYS A 107 6.51 11.19 6.77
CA CYS A 107 6.61 11.40 8.21
C CYS A 107 5.79 12.63 8.65
N GLN A 108 5.93 13.77 7.96
CA GLN A 108 5.19 14.99 8.25
C GLN A 108 3.68 14.79 8.09
N LEU A 109 3.25 14.12 7.02
CA LEU A 109 1.84 13.81 6.76
C LEU A 109 1.23 12.92 7.86
N VAL A 110 1.94 11.86 8.25
CA VAL A 110 1.50 10.94 9.31
C VAL A 110 1.46 11.64 10.67
N LYS A 111 2.45 12.49 11.00
CA LYS A 111 2.44 13.30 12.23
C LYS A 111 1.25 14.25 12.26
N HIS A 112 0.97 14.95 11.16
CA HIS A 112 -0.16 15.87 11.06
C HIS A 112 -1.52 15.14 11.18
N ALA A 113 -1.67 14.03 10.46
CA ALA A 113 -2.88 13.20 10.51
C ALA A 113 -3.12 12.60 11.91
N CYS A 114 -2.06 12.14 12.58
CA CYS A 114 -2.11 11.64 13.95
C CYS A 114 -2.60 12.71 14.94
N LEU A 115 -2.05 13.92 14.86
CA LEU A 115 -2.43 15.04 15.72
C LEU A 115 -3.91 15.39 15.53
N ARG A 116 -4.36 15.55 14.27
CA ARG A 116 -5.76 15.86 13.98
C ARG A 116 -6.70 14.77 14.47
N SER A 117 -6.39 13.51 14.13
CA SER A 117 -7.19 12.34 14.49
C SER A 117 -7.45 12.22 15.99
N LEU A 118 -6.42 12.47 16.81
CA LEU A 118 -6.50 12.26 18.26
C LEU A 118 -6.82 13.53 19.07
N SER A 119 -6.70 14.73 18.50
CA SER A 119 -6.87 15.99 19.24
C SER A 119 -7.89 16.97 18.67
N CYS A 120 -8.15 16.94 17.37
CA CYS A 120 -8.97 17.96 16.70
C CYS A 120 -10.30 17.40 16.19
N GLU A 121 -10.27 16.16 15.69
CA GLU A 121 -11.45 15.53 15.08
C GLU A 121 -12.26 14.80 16.15
N VAL A 122 -13.49 15.27 16.37
CA VAL A 122 -14.42 14.67 17.34
C VAL A 122 -15.54 14.01 16.56
N TYR A 123 -15.71 12.70 16.75
CA TYR A 123 -16.89 12.01 16.26
C TYR A 123 -18.05 12.30 17.22
N ALA A 124 -19.22 12.59 16.67
CA ALA A 124 -20.43 12.68 17.48
C ALA A 124 -20.93 11.26 17.74
N SER A 125 -20.86 10.80 19.00
CA SER A 125 -21.71 9.68 19.40
C SER A 125 -23.15 10.20 19.37
N MET A 126 -23.93 9.82 18.35
CA MET A 126 -25.36 10.15 18.36
C MET A 126 -26.02 9.35 19.48
N PRO A 127 -26.62 10.00 20.51
CA PRO A 127 -27.57 9.31 21.35
C PRO A 127 -28.86 9.20 20.52
N LEU A 128 -29.21 8.00 20.07
CA LEU A 128 -30.57 7.71 19.63
C LEU A 128 -31.52 7.90 20.82
N GLN A 129 -32.08 9.11 20.97
CA GLN A 129 -33.25 9.32 21.84
C GLN A 129 -34.53 9.16 21.03
N ALA A 130 -35.31 8.18 21.47
CA ALA A 130 -36.61 7.74 20.96
C ALA A 130 -37.69 8.84 20.91
N PRO A 131 -38.76 8.66 20.11
CA PRO A 131 -39.97 9.45 20.25
C PRO A 131 -40.97 8.82 21.24
N THR A 132 -41.51 9.70 22.08
CA THR A 132 -42.85 9.74 22.70
C THR A 132 -43.12 9.20 24.11
N SER A 133 -43.19 10.18 25.03
CA SER A 133 -44.30 10.51 25.95
C SER A 133 -44.68 9.54 27.07
N THR A 134 -44.51 9.98 28.33
CA THR A 134 -45.60 10.55 29.15
C THR A 134 -45.09 10.97 30.53
N MET A 135 -45.68 12.04 31.07
CA MET A 135 -45.34 12.68 32.33
C MET A 135 -45.70 11.85 33.57
N LYS A 136 -44.87 11.95 34.62
CA LYS A 136 -45.24 12.14 36.06
C LYS A 136 -43.94 12.18 36.89
N SER A 137 -43.55 13.35 37.40
CA SER A 137 -43.88 13.89 38.73
C SER A 137 -42.94 13.40 39.84
N THR A 138 -42.08 14.34 40.25
CA THR A 138 -41.40 14.53 41.55
C THR A 138 -41.52 13.42 42.60
N LYS A 139 -40.38 12.93 43.09
CA LYS A 139 -40.14 12.75 44.53
C LYS A 139 -38.66 12.66 44.90
N SER A 140 -38.45 13.14 46.12
CA SER A 140 -37.25 13.49 46.87
C SER A 140 -36.20 12.38 47.08
N ILE A 141 -34.97 12.86 47.27
CA ILE A 141 -33.80 12.21 47.86
C ILE A 141 -34.16 11.44 49.13
N SER A 142 -33.83 10.15 49.18
CA SER A 142 -33.69 9.37 50.42
C SER A 142 -32.49 8.43 50.32
N VAL A 143 -31.68 8.45 51.37
CA VAL A 143 -30.44 7.66 51.61
C VAL A 143 -30.76 6.15 51.65
N PRO A 144 -29.91 5.26 51.10
CA PRO A 144 -29.99 3.83 51.40
C PRO A 144 -29.03 3.39 52.51
N THR A 145 -29.61 2.75 53.51
CA THR A 145 -29.04 1.94 54.61
C THR A 145 -28.41 0.64 54.06
N PRO A 146 -27.44 -0.01 54.75
CA PRO A 146 -26.64 -1.09 54.17
C PRO A 146 -27.32 -2.45 54.40
N ASN A 147 -28.08 -2.93 53.41
CA ASN A 147 -28.33 -4.36 53.19
C ASN A 147 -29.19 -4.53 51.92
N ALA A 148 -28.53 -4.58 50.76
CA ALA A 148 -29.13 -5.09 49.54
C ALA A 148 -28.11 -5.95 48.80
N ARG A 149 -28.60 -7.10 48.37
CA ARG A 149 -27.89 -8.25 47.80
C ARG A 149 -27.13 -7.85 46.53
N MET A 150 -25.98 -8.48 46.31
CA MET A 150 -25.24 -8.49 45.03
C MET A 150 -26.20 -8.78 43.88
N GLY A 151 -26.44 -7.79 43.04
CA GLY A 151 -27.23 -7.90 41.82
C GLY A 151 -26.51 -7.15 40.70
N ASN A 152 -26.12 -7.92 39.68
CA ASN A 152 -25.71 -7.59 38.30
C ASN A 152 -25.41 -6.12 37.98
N PHE A 153 -24.24 -5.62 38.41
CA PHE A 153 -23.66 -4.38 37.88
C PHE A 153 -22.84 -4.63 36.59
N GLU A 154 -22.51 -5.89 36.27
CA GLU A 154 -21.70 -6.24 35.09
C GLU A 154 -22.48 -6.14 33.77
N ASP A 155 -23.80 -6.40 33.77
CA ASP A 155 -24.60 -6.42 32.53
C ASP A 155 -24.83 -5.02 31.95
N SER A 156 -24.93 -3.97 32.79
CA SER A 156 -25.21 -2.60 32.34
C SER A 156 -24.02 -1.91 31.65
N TRP A 157 -22.80 -2.47 31.73
CA TRP A 157 -21.60 -1.94 31.08
C TRP A 157 -21.18 -2.75 29.84
N LEU A 158 -21.66 -3.99 29.71
CA LEU A 158 -21.49 -4.77 28.49
C LEU A 158 -22.38 -4.25 27.36
N GLU A 159 -23.59 -3.75 27.66
CA GLU A 159 -24.49 -3.20 26.65
C GLU A 159 -24.04 -1.86 26.03
N ALA A 160 -23.06 -1.17 26.64
CA ALA A 160 -22.47 0.03 26.05
C ALA A 160 -21.45 -0.27 24.93
N ASN A 161 -21.18 -1.54 24.62
CA ASN A 161 -20.22 -1.96 23.59
C ASN A 161 -20.82 -2.93 22.55
N VAL A 162 -22.15 -2.98 22.41
CA VAL A 162 -22.82 -3.79 21.37
C VAL A 162 -23.44 -2.87 20.30
N ASP A 163 -22.63 -2.67 19.26
CA ASP A 163 -22.92 -2.41 17.84
C ASP A 163 -24.04 -1.44 17.39
N GLU A 164 -23.63 -0.32 16.77
CA GLU A 164 -24.23 0.21 15.54
C GLU A 164 -23.17 1.02 14.74
N GLY A 165 -22.27 0.29 14.08
CA GLY A 165 -21.82 0.56 12.70
C GLY A 165 -20.96 1.79 12.34
N SER A 166 -20.53 2.68 13.23
CA SER A 166 -19.58 3.77 12.85
C SER A 166 -18.97 4.58 14.01
N ASP A 167 -18.99 4.08 15.24
CA ASP A 167 -18.49 4.87 16.38
C ASP A 167 -16.96 5.06 16.26
N GLY A 168 -16.52 6.31 16.08
CA GLY A 168 -15.10 6.67 15.99
C GLY A 168 -14.48 6.76 14.58
N ILE A 169 -15.25 6.64 13.49
CA ILE A 169 -14.72 6.76 12.12
C ILE A 169 -14.91 8.18 11.58
N ILE A 170 -13.85 8.78 11.06
CA ILE A 170 -13.88 10.14 10.49
C ILE A 170 -12.97 10.21 9.26
N LEU A 171 -13.48 10.78 8.17
CA LEU A 171 -12.69 11.14 6.99
C LEU A 171 -12.44 12.66 6.99
N PHE A 172 -11.17 13.06 6.97
CA PHE A 172 -10.77 14.47 6.95
C PHE A 172 -9.50 14.64 6.12
N GLY A 173 -9.17 15.88 5.76
CA GLY A 173 -7.92 16.20 5.06
C GLY A 173 -8.07 17.32 4.05
N ASP A 174 -6.96 17.65 3.41
CA ASP A 174 -6.83 18.70 2.40
C ASP A 174 -5.77 18.31 1.36
N ASP A 175 -5.60 19.14 0.33
CA ASP A 175 -4.66 18.86 -0.77
C ASP A 175 -3.19 19.02 -0.36
N ASP A 176 -2.92 19.76 0.72
CA ASP A 176 -1.56 20.03 1.21
C ASP A 176 -1.03 18.87 2.09
N HIS A 177 -1.88 18.36 2.98
CA HIS A 177 -1.56 17.33 3.98
C HIS A 177 -2.18 15.97 3.67
N GLY A 178 -2.85 15.84 2.53
CA GLY A 178 -3.53 14.62 2.11
C GLY A 178 -4.82 14.33 2.86
N TYR A 179 -5.51 13.31 2.38
CA TYR A 179 -6.77 12.83 2.92
C TYR A 179 -6.53 11.64 3.86
N THR A 180 -7.16 11.67 5.02
CA THR A 180 -7.00 10.70 6.10
C THR A 180 -8.36 10.12 6.49
N LEU A 181 -8.49 8.79 6.38
CA LEU A 181 -9.54 8.04 7.04
C LEU A 181 -9.02 7.57 8.39
N SER A 182 -9.62 8.05 9.47
CA SER A 182 -9.28 7.67 10.84
C SER A 182 -10.38 6.80 11.44
N HIS A 183 -9.97 5.76 12.16
CA HIS A 183 -10.81 5.02 13.08
C HIS A 183 -10.20 5.06 14.48
N THR A 184 -10.77 5.92 15.32
CA THR A 184 -10.37 6.09 16.72
C THR A 184 -11.09 5.05 17.59
N PHE A 185 -10.35 4.45 18.53
CA PHE A 185 -10.87 3.39 19.39
C PHE A 185 -10.19 3.41 20.77
N ARG A 186 -10.80 2.72 21.73
CA ARG A 186 -10.26 2.59 23.08
C ARG A 186 -9.91 1.15 23.41
N LEU A 187 -8.79 0.95 24.09
CA LEU A 187 -8.37 -0.33 24.67
C LEU A 187 -8.47 -0.26 26.19
N ARG A 188 -9.03 -1.29 26.83
CA ARG A 188 -9.06 -1.37 28.30
C ARG A 188 -7.67 -1.66 28.85
N ASP A 189 -7.30 -1.00 29.94
CA ASP A 189 -6.03 -1.23 30.66
C ASP A 189 -6.25 -0.94 32.16
N ALA A 190 -6.00 -1.92 33.01
CA ALA A 190 -6.29 -1.82 34.44
C ALA A 190 -5.42 -0.76 35.15
N LYS A 191 -4.26 -0.43 34.57
CA LYS A 191 -3.28 0.53 35.11
C LYS A 191 -3.33 1.90 34.42
N ALA A 192 -4.23 2.09 33.46
CA ALA A 192 -4.45 3.40 32.82
C ALA A 192 -5.47 4.24 33.59
N ARG A 193 -5.37 5.56 33.48
CA ARG A 193 -6.36 6.47 34.06
C ARG A 193 -7.70 6.26 33.37
N GLY A 194 -8.76 6.03 34.15
CA GLY A 194 -10.09 5.74 33.59
C GLY A 194 -10.19 4.36 32.93
N PHE A 195 -9.25 3.46 33.20
CA PHE A 195 -9.21 2.08 32.72
C PHE A 195 -9.17 1.91 31.19
N GLN A 196 -8.80 2.97 30.46
CA GLN A 196 -8.85 2.97 29.00
C GLN A 196 -7.69 3.79 28.42
N ARG A 197 -7.19 3.37 27.25
CA ARG A 197 -6.22 4.09 26.45
C ARG A 197 -6.77 4.40 25.07
N TRP A 198 -6.40 5.55 24.54
CA TRP A 198 -6.91 6.09 23.29
C TRP A 198 -5.93 5.80 22.17
N PHE A 199 -6.41 5.10 21.15
CA PHE A 199 -5.67 4.74 19.94
C PHE A 199 -6.46 5.17 18.71
N SER A 200 -5.77 5.25 17.58
CA SER A 200 -6.39 5.48 16.28
C SER A 200 -5.63 4.73 15.21
N LEU A 201 -6.35 4.02 14.35
CA LEU A 201 -5.81 3.52 13.08
C LEU A 201 -6.15 4.53 11.99
N ILE A 202 -5.16 4.96 11.24
CA ILE A 202 -5.33 5.93 10.16
C ILE A 202 -4.84 5.36 8.83
N VAL A 203 -5.55 5.71 7.76
CA VAL A 203 -5.19 5.47 6.36
C VAL A 203 -5.04 6.83 5.70
N ILE A 204 -3.87 7.12 5.14
CA ILE A 204 -3.53 8.39 4.51
C ILE A 204 -3.29 8.17 3.03
N CYS A 205 -3.90 9.00 2.18
CA CYS A 205 -3.66 9.03 0.75
C CYS A 205 -3.75 10.47 0.22
N MET A 206 -2.97 10.79 -0.80
CA MET A 206 -3.10 12.07 -1.50
C MET A 206 -4.37 12.13 -2.36
N ASP A 207 -4.86 10.98 -2.82
CA ASP A 207 -6.07 10.89 -3.62
C ASP A 207 -7.29 10.64 -2.73
N LYS A 208 -8.16 11.64 -2.62
CA LYS A 208 -9.44 11.54 -1.91
C LYS A 208 -10.33 10.43 -2.50
N LEU A 209 -10.36 10.33 -3.82
CA LEU A 209 -11.28 9.41 -4.53
C LEU A 209 -10.92 7.96 -4.23
N LEU A 210 -9.64 7.65 -4.09
CA LEU A 210 -9.17 6.32 -3.69
C LEU A 210 -9.76 5.89 -2.33
N ILE A 211 -9.78 6.80 -1.35
CA ILE A 211 -10.34 6.51 -0.02
C ILE A 211 -11.86 6.41 -0.09
N THR A 212 -12.53 7.34 -0.77
CA THR A 212 -14.01 7.36 -0.83
C THR A 212 -14.57 6.19 -1.62
N ASN A 213 -13.94 5.79 -2.72
CA ASN A 213 -14.39 4.66 -3.53
C ASN A 213 -14.21 3.31 -2.82
N ASN A 214 -13.17 3.19 -1.99
CA ASN A 214 -12.88 1.98 -1.21
C ASN A 214 -13.26 2.13 0.27
N TYR A 215 -14.18 3.04 0.60
CA TYR A 215 -14.51 3.42 1.98
C TYR A 215 -14.93 2.20 2.83
N GLU A 216 -15.90 1.43 2.35
CA GLU A 216 -16.40 0.23 3.03
C GLU A 216 -15.30 -0.81 3.28
N PHE A 217 -14.40 -1.00 2.31
CA PHE A 217 -13.28 -1.92 2.44
C PHE A 217 -12.32 -1.49 3.55
N PHE A 218 -11.97 -0.19 3.60
CA PHE A 218 -11.10 0.33 4.64
C PHE A 218 -11.77 0.27 6.01
N VAL A 219 -13.02 0.72 6.12
CA VAL A 219 -13.78 0.69 7.38
C VAL A 219 -13.86 -0.72 7.93
N SER A 220 -14.31 -1.68 7.12
CA SER A 220 -14.41 -3.10 7.52
C SER A 220 -13.06 -3.68 7.97
N SER A 221 -11.99 -3.35 7.23
CA SER A 221 -10.63 -3.81 7.55
C SER A 221 -10.11 -3.22 8.87
N LEU A 222 -10.29 -1.92 9.08
CA LEU A 222 -9.88 -1.22 10.30
C LEU A 222 -10.65 -1.75 11.51
N SER A 223 -11.97 -1.85 11.41
CA SER A 223 -12.83 -2.36 12.49
C SER A 223 -12.45 -3.80 12.85
N THR A 224 -12.13 -4.65 11.88
CA THR A 224 -11.66 -6.02 12.15
C THR A 224 -10.35 -6.04 12.95
N ILE A 225 -9.37 -5.20 12.60
CA ILE A 225 -8.11 -5.09 13.36
C ILE A 225 -8.39 -4.59 14.78
N ILE A 226 -9.25 -3.59 14.92
CA ILE A 226 -9.61 -2.98 16.22
C ILE A 226 -10.31 -3.98 17.12
N HIS A 227 -11.31 -4.72 16.62
CA HIS A 227 -12.01 -5.74 17.41
C HIS A 227 -11.04 -6.79 17.97
N GLN A 228 -10.06 -7.24 17.17
CA GLN A 228 -9.05 -8.18 17.65
C GLN A 228 -8.15 -7.58 18.73
N LEU A 229 -7.77 -6.30 18.62
CA LEU A 229 -7.00 -5.61 19.65
C LEU A 229 -7.80 -5.44 20.95
N GLN A 230 -9.07 -5.07 20.83
CA GLN A 230 -9.99 -4.90 21.95
C GLN A 230 -10.24 -6.23 22.68
N GLU A 231 -10.46 -7.32 21.95
CA GLU A 231 -10.61 -8.66 22.53
C GLU A 231 -9.36 -9.05 23.34
N GLN A 232 -8.17 -8.87 22.77
CA GLN A 232 -6.91 -9.17 23.47
C GLN A 232 -6.72 -8.31 24.72
N ALA A 233 -6.97 -7.00 24.63
CA ALA A 233 -6.85 -6.08 25.76
C ALA A 233 -7.90 -6.35 26.85
N ASN A 234 -9.14 -6.69 26.48
CA ASN A 234 -10.21 -7.02 27.41
C ASN A 234 -9.85 -8.27 28.23
N ASN A 235 -9.30 -9.30 27.60
CA ASN A 235 -8.87 -10.51 28.29
C ASN A 235 -7.82 -10.20 29.38
N VAL A 236 -6.81 -9.40 29.04
CA VAL A 236 -5.77 -8.97 29.99
C VAL A 236 -6.38 -8.11 31.11
N PHE A 237 -7.25 -7.17 30.75
CA PHE A 237 -7.93 -6.31 31.72
C PHE A 237 -8.72 -7.10 32.76
N PHE A 238 -9.53 -8.08 32.34
CA PHE A 238 -10.31 -8.91 33.26
C PHE A 238 -9.41 -9.78 34.14
N MET A 239 -8.32 -10.34 33.57
CA MET A 239 -7.33 -11.08 34.36
C MET A 239 -6.72 -10.20 35.45
N GLU A 240 -6.19 -9.03 35.11
CA GLU A 240 -5.56 -8.11 36.06
C GLU A 240 -6.56 -7.60 37.12
N GLN A 241 -7.80 -7.31 36.74
CA GLN A 241 -8.84 -6.87 37.68
C GLN A 241 -9.22 -7.98 38.67
N SER A 242 -9.29 -9.23 38.22
CA SER A 242 -9.56 -10.39 39.08
C SER A 242 -8.43 -10.65 40.09
N GLU A 243 -7.17 -10.47 39.68
CA GLU A 243 -6.00 -10.60 40.55
C GLU A 243 -6.01 -9.54 41.65
N LEU A 244 -6.28 -8.28 41.30
CA LEU A 244 -6.42 -7.18 42.26
C LEU A 244 -7.54 -7.43 43.28
N ALA A 245 -8.69 -7.94 42.83
CA ALA A 245 -9.80 -8.28 43.72
C ALA A 245 -9.42 -9.40 44.71
N ASN A 246 -8.71 -10.43 44.23
CA ASN A 246 -8.22 -11.53 45.05
C ASN A 246 -7.16 -11.07 46.08
N GLU A 247 -6.25 -10.18 45.70
CA GLU A 247 -5.28 -9.58 46.61
C GLU A 247 -5.96 -8.74 47.69
N CYS A 248 -6.96 -7.94 47.33
CA CYS A 248 -7.75 -7.17 48.28
C CYS A 248 -8.47 -8.08 49.28
N LEU A 249 -9.07 -9.19 48.85
CA LEU A 249 -9.71 -10.17 49.74
C LEU A 249 -8.70 -10.83 50.72
N LYS A 250 -7.53 -11.22 50.22
CA LYS A 250 -6.42 -11.78 51.03
C LYS A 250 -5.85 -10.77 52.02
N GLN A 251 -5.88 -9.49 51.68
CA GLN A 251 -5.41 -8.41 52.57
C GLN A 251 -6.49 -8.00 53.59
N ALA A 252 -7.76 -7.97 53.21
CA ALA A 252 -8.89 -7.69 54.10
C ALA A 252 -9.00 -8.73 55.24
N SER A 253 -8.74 -10.00 54.93
CA SER A 253 -8.68 -11.09 55.91
C SER A 253 -7.51 -10.95 56.91
N ARG A 254 -6.44 -10.22 56.56
CA ARG A 254 -5.30 -9.90 57.45
C ARG A 254 -5.44 -8.53 58.14
N ALA A 255 -6.29 -7.66 57.63
CA ALA A 255 -6.43 -6.27 58.07
C ALA A 255 -7.50 -6.06 59.15
N SER A 256 -8.23 -7.10 59.56
CA SER A 256 -9.22 -7.05 60.65
C SER A 256 -8.63 -6.69 62.02
N LEU A 257 -7.29 -6.61 62.13
CA LEU A 257 -6.55 -6.28 63.36
C LEU A 257 -5.92 -4.88 63.36
N LEU A 258 -6.11 -4.06 62.30
CA LEU A 258 -5.48 -2.75 62.19
C LEU A 258 -6.51 -1.59 62.18
N PRO A 259 -6.20 -0.43 62.82
CA PRO A 259 -7.09 0.72 62.84
C PRO A 259 -7.44 1.25 61.44
N ALA A 260 -8.70 1.65 61.23
CA ALA A 260 -9.28 2.08 59.96
C ALA A 260 -8.53 3.22 59.22
N HIS A 261 -7.75 4.03 59.94
CA HIS A 261 -6.94 5.10 59.34
C HIS A 261 -5.75 4.58 58.53
N PHE A 262 -5.20 3.40 58.85
CA PHE A 262 -4.10 2.78 58.08
C PHE A 262 -4.59 2.16 56.75
N MET A 263 -5.88 1.83 56.66
CA MET A 263 -6.52 1.22 55.49
C MET A 263 -6.75 2.22 54.35
N ARG A 264 -7.08 3.48 54.67
CA ARG A 264 -7.37 4.51 53.68
C ARG A 264 -6.20 4.86 52.76
N ASN A 265 -4.96 4.72 53.25
CA ASN A 265 -3.75 5.01 52.49
C ASN A 265 -3.23 3.82 51.65
N ARG A 266 -3.69 2.59 51.90
CA ARG A 266 -3.23 1.39 51.18
C ARG A 266 -4.23 0.88 50.13
N VAL A 267 -5.54 1.04 50.37
CA VAL A 267 -6.60 0.65 49.41
C VAL A 267 -6.70 1.63 48.22
N THR A 268 -6.14 2.85 48.35
CA THR A 268 -6.23 3.91 47.34
C THR A 268 -5.02 4.03 46.42
N LYS A 269 -3.97 3.23 46.63
CA LYS A 269 -2.79 3.24 45.76
C LYS A 269 -3.03 2.31 44.56
N LEU A 270 -3.93 2.73 43.65
CA LEU A 270 -3.93 2.17 42.30
C LEU A 270 -2.59 2.54 41.68
N GLU A 271 -1.76 1.54 41.37
CA GLU A 271 -0.49 1.77 40.68
C GLU A 271 -0.77 2.08 39.21
N LEU A 272 -0.93 3.38 38.93
CA LEU A 272 -1.03 3.89 37.56
C LEU A 272 0.31 3.71 36.86
N ASP A 273 0.28 3.15 35.67
CA ASP A 273 1.43 3.03 34.79
C ASP A 273 1.07 3.57 33.41
N THR A 274 1.37 4.83 33.17
CA THR A 274 1.07 5.49 31.88
C THR A 274 1.98 5.04 30.75
N SER A 275 3.05 4.28 31.05
CA SER A 275 4.11 3.94 30.12
C SER A 275 4.00 2.54 29.50
N ARG A 276 2.99 1.74 29.86
CA ARG A 276 2.80 0.38 29.31
C ARG A 276 2.72 0.36 27.79
N SER A 277 3.50 -0.51 27.17
CA SER A 277 3.47 -0.75 25.72
C SER A 277 2.21 -1.50 25.29
N LEU A 278 1.85 -1.39 24.01
CA LEU A 278 0.74 -2.15 23.44
C LEU A 278 0.91 -3.67 23.64
N ALA A 279 2.14 -4.17 23.50
CA ALA A 279 2.45 -5.59 23.71
C ALA A 279 2.12 -6.08 25.13
N LEU A 280 2.29 -5.22 26.15
CA LEU A 280 1.92 -5.54 27.53
C LEU A 280 0.41 -5.46 27.76
N ILE A 281 -0.29 -4.53 27.10
CA ILE A 281 -1.75 -4.37 27.24
C ILE A 281 -2.49 -5.53 26.57
N THR A 282 -1.98 -6.03 25.45
CA THR A 282 -2.57 -7.17 24.73
C THR A 282 -1.97 -8.52 25.13
N ALA A 283 -1.02 -8.54 26.08
CA ALA A 283 -0.21 -9.71 26.47
C ALA A 283 0.33 -10.50 25.26
N ASN A 284 0.76 -9.78 24.23
CA ASN A 284 1.22 -10.37 22.97
C ASN A 284 2.55 -9.73 22.53
N PRO A 285 3.68 -10.44 22.66
CA PRO A 285 4.99 -9.88 22.28
C PRO A 285 5.11 -9.66 20.77
N ASN A 286 4.34 -10.38 19.96
CA ASN A 286 4.38 -10.32 18.49
C ASN A 286 3.29 -9.40 17.92
N ILE A 287 2.72 -8.49 18.72
CA ILE A 287 1.60 -7.66 18.28
C ILE A 287 1.94 -6.78 17.07
N PHE A 288 3.14 -6.19 17.04
CA PHE A 288 3.59 -5.36 15.92
C PHE A 288 3.82 -6.17 14.64
N THR A 289 4.29 -7.42 14.76
CA THR A 289 4.38 -8.35 13.63
C THR A 289 3.01 -8.74 13.10
N LYS A 290 2.02 -8.93 13.98
CA LYS A 290 0.63 -9.20 13.58
C LYS A 290 0.02 -7.98 12.87
N LEU A 291 0.20 -6.78 13.42
CA LEU A 291 -0.25 -5.53 12.83
C LEU A 291 0.41 -5.27 11.48
N HIS A 292 1.71 -5.55 11.33
CA HIS A 292 2.43 -5.43 10.06
C HIS A 292 1.79 -6.29 8.98
N LYS A 293 1.51 -7.56 9.29
CA LYS A 293 0.83 -8.47 8.36
C LYS A 293 -0.56 -7.96 7.97
N GLN A 294 -1.35 -7.48 8.94
CA GLN A 294 -2.69 -6.98 8.70
C GLN A 294 -2.68 -5.70 7.85
N MET A 295 -1.88 -4.70 8.22
CA MET A 295 -1.75 -3.45 7.45
C MET A 295 -1.20 -3.71 6.04
N THR A 296 -0.23 -4.61 5.90
CA THR A 296 0.30 -5.02 4.59
C THR A 296 -0.79 -5.66 3.73
N TYR A 297 -1.62 -6.53 4.32
CA TYR A 297 -2.72 -7.15 3.59
C TYR A 297 -3.77 -6.14 3.12
N VAL A 298 -4.08 -5.15 3.95
CA VAL A 298 -5.00 -4.06 3.60
C VAL A 298 -4.45 -3.23 2.45
N LEU A 299 -3.19 -2.78 2.53
CA LEU A 299 -2.53 -2.00 1.47
C LEU A 299 -2.40 -2.81 0.17
N ARG A 300 -2.01 -4.09 0.25
CA ARG A 300 -1.88 -4.97 -0.91
C ARG A 300 -3.22 -5.22 -1.59
N THR A 301 -4.27 -5.47 -0.80
CA THR A 301 -5.62 -5.68 -1.34
C THR A 301 -6.12 -4.42 -2.02
N GLN A 302 -5.97 -3.25 -1.38
CA GLN A 302 -6.32 -1.96 -1.99
C GLN A 302 -5.62 -1.74 -3.33
N ALA A 303 -4.32 -2.04 -3.42
CA ALA A 303 -3.56 -1.90 -4.66
C ALA A 303 -4.06 -2.83 -5.78
N ARG A 304 -4.72 -3.94 -5.44
CA ARG A 304 -5.28 -4.92 -6.40
C ARG A 304 -6.74 -4.68 -6.76
N LEU A 305 -7.49 -3.90 -5.97
CA LEU A 305 -8.91 -3.61 -6.23
C LEU A 305 -9.13 -2.69 -7.44
N CYS A 306 -8.11 -1.97 -7.89
CA CYS A 306 -8.20 -1.08 -9.05
C CYS A 306 -7.32 -1.61 -10.19
N THR A 307 -7.93 -2.36 -11.11
CA THR A 307 -7.28 -2.80 -12.36
C THR A 307 -7.96 -2.12 -13.54
N GLU A 308 -7.24 -1.24 -14.21
CA GLU A 308 -7.70 -0.65 -15.47
C GLU A 308 -7.19 -1.51 -16.64
N SER A 309 -8.09 -2.04 -17.47
CA SER A 309 -7.72 -2.67 -18.73
C SER A 309 -7.80 -1.63 -19.83
N VAL A 310 -6.68 -1.23 -20.40
CA VAL A 310 -6.68 -0.42 -21.62
C VAL A 310 -7.06 -1.34 -22.77
N LEU A 311 -8.17 -1.04 -23.44
CA LEU A 311 -8.53 -1.74 -24.66
C LEU A 311 -7.73 -1.12 -25.81
N GLU A 312 -6.73 -1.84 -26.31
CA GLU A 312 -6.03 -1.44 -27.52
C GLU A 312 -6.98 -1.54 -28.72
N GLY A 313 -6.83 -0.62 -29.69
CA GLY A 313 -7.61 -0.65 -30.92
C GLY A 313 -7.32 -1.90 -31.75
N VAL A 314 -8.19 -2.19 -32.72
CA VAL A 314 -7.97 -3.30 -33.65
C VAL A 314 -6.64 -3.09 -34.38
N PRO A 315 -5.71 -4.07 -34.38
CA PRO A 315 -4.45 -3.95 -35.10
C PRO A 315 -4.72 -3.69 -36.59
N THR A 316 -3.88 -2.87 -37.22
CA THR A 316 -3.98 -2.62 -38.66
C THR A 316 -3.71 -3.90 -39.44
N GLN A 317 -4.21 -3.98 -40.67
CA GLN A 317 -3.97 -5.12 -41.55
C GLN A 317 -2.47 -5.42 -41.70
N ASP A 318 -1.63 -4.38 -41.77
CA ASP A 318 -0.18 -4.52 -41.88
C ASP A 318 0.45 -5.11 -40.62
N ALA A 319 -0.06 -4.76 -39.42
CA ALA A 319 0.39 -5.33 -38.15
C ALA A 319 -0.01 -6.81 -38.03
N LEU A 320 -1.23 -7.17 -38.46
CA LEU A 320 -1.67 -8.57 -38.49
C LEU A 320 -0.82 -9.42 -39.42
N VAL A 321 -0.54 -8.93 -40.62
CA VAL A 321 0.31 -9.63 -41.60
C VAL A 321 1.74 -9.74 -41.09
N GLN A 322 2.26 -8.69 -40.44
CA GLN A 322 3.60 -8.73 -39.84
C GLN A 322 3.70 -9.79 -38.73
N LEU A 323 2.70 -9.88 -37.84
CA LEU A 323 2.65 -10.91 -36.80
C LEU A 323 2.56 -12.32 -37.40
N GLU A 324 1.81 -12.50 -38.49
CA GLU A 324 1.71 -13.79 -39.19
C GLU A 324 3.03 -14.18 -39.86
N LEU A 325 3.72 -13.21 -40.47
CA LEU A 325 5.06 -13.39 -41.04
C LEU A 325 6.07 -13.75 -39.95
N GLU A 326 6.16 -12.98 -38.86
CA GLU A 326 7.06 -13.25 -37.73
C GLU A 326 6.84 -14.65 -37.15
N ARG A 327 5.57 -15.06 -36.98
CA ARG A 327 5.23 -16.41 -36.51
C ARG A 327 5.65 -17.52 -37.47
N SER A 328 5.60 -17.26 -38.79
CA SER A 328 6.07 -18.23 -39.80
C SER A 328 7.60 -18.36 -39.85
N PHE A 329 8.34 -17.29 -39.54
CA PHE A 329 9.81 -17.33 -39.48
C PHE A 329 10.32 -18.11 -38.26
N ASP A 330 9.62 -18.05 -37.13
CA ASP A 330 10.01 -18.79 -35.91
C ASP A 330 9.82 -20.30 -36.04
N GLU A 331 8.94 -20.78 -36.93
CA GLU A 331 8.72 -22.20 -37.20
C GLU A 331 9.75 -22.81 -38.19
N GLU A 332 10.45 -21.98 -38.98
CA GLU A 332 11.49 -22.37 -39.95
C GLU A 332 12.90 -21.94 -39.50
N MET A 333 13.38 -22.52 -38.39
CA MET A 333 14.77 -22.51 -37.87
C MET A 333 15.83 -21.65 -38.60
N GLY A 334 16.29 -20.59 -37.91
CA GLY A 334 17.70 -20.15 -37.90
C GLY A 334 18.43 -20.08 -39.26
N SER A 335 18.03 -19.17 -40.14
CA SER A 335 18.89 -18.78 -41.27
C SER A 335 18.56 -17.37 -41.75
N GLU A 336 19.53 -16.47 -41.50
CA GLU A 336 19.90 -15.30 -42.30
C GLU A 336 18.79 -14.67 -43.15
N LEU A 337 17.98 -13.82 -42.53
CA LEU A 337 17.55 -12.49 -43.02
C LEU A 337 16.56 -11.96 -41.98
N SER A 338 17.11 -11.44 -40.89
CA SER A 338 16.32 -10.82 -39.85
C SER A 338 15.50 -9.67 -40.45
N ALA A 339 14.18 -9.74 -40.32
CA ALA A 339 13.26 -8.63 -40.60
C ALA A 339 13.54 -7.38 -39.73
N THR A 340 14.56 -7.42 -38.87
CA THR A 340 15.04 -6.31 -38.04
C THR A 340 15.92 -5.30 -38.77
N ASP A 341 16.33 -5.53 -40.04
CA ASP A 341 17.18 -4.57 -40.77
C ASP A 341 16.40 -3.55 -41.62
N TRP A 342 15.07 -3.49 -41.48
CA TRP A 342 14.25 -2.40 -42.01
C TRP A 342 14.25 -1.15 -41.10
N GLY A 343 15.27 -1.01 -40.25
CA GLY A 343 15.62 0.23 -39.54
C GLY A 343 16.13 1.32 -40.50
N ILE A 344 15.53 1.45 -41.67
CA ILE A 344 15.82 2.52 -42.60
C ILE A 344 14.82 3.63 -42.30
N ASP A 345 15.35 4.77 -41.88
CA ASP A 345 14.60 5.99 -41.56
C ASP A 345 13.55 6.27 -42.65
N ALA A 346 12.28 6.38 -42.25
CA ALA A 346 11.18 6.65 -43.19
C ALA A 346 11.46 7.90 -44.04
N LEU A 347 12.21 8.85 -43.48
CA LEU A 347 12.71 10.03 -44.18
C LEU A 347 13.67 9.68 -45.31
N GLN A 348 14.60 8.75 -45.08
CA GLN A 348 15.56 8.30 -46.09
C GLN A 348 14.85 7.61 -47.28
N GLN A 349 13.78 6.87 -47.00
CA GLN A 349 12.97 6.22 -48.04
C GLN A 349 12.16 7.22 -48.87
N ILE A 350 11.57 8.23 -48.22
CA ILE A 350 10.88 9.32 -48.92
C ILE A 350 11.87 10.09 -49.81
N ILE A 351 13.08 10.35 -49.33
CA ILE A 351 14.14 10.98 -50.12
C ILE A 351 14.52 10.10 -51.33
N ALA A 352 14.65 8.79 -51.14
CA ALA A 352 14.94 7.84 -52.22
C ALA A 352 13.82 7.84 -53.28
N LEU A 353 12.55 7.78 -52.88
CA LEU A 353 11.40 7.86 -53.79
C LEU A 353 11.34 9.19 -54.54
N GLN A 354 11.60 10.30 -53.87
CA GLN A 354 11.67 11.62 -54.50
C GLN A 354 12.82 11.71 -55.52
N PHE A 355 13.97 11.12 -55.20
CA PHE A 355 15.11 11.06 -56.10
C PHE A 355 14.78 10.23 -57.35
N ILE A 356 14.19 9.04 -57.18
CA ILE A 356 13.77 8.17 -58.28
C ILE A 356 12.75 8.89 -59.17
N ALA A 357 11.73 9.51 -58.59
CA ALA A 357 10.71 10.25 -59.33
C ALA A 357 11.31 11.42 -60.15
N ARG A 358 12.22 12.21 -59.55
CA ARG A 358 12.92 13.31 -60.25
C ARG A 358 13.80 12.81 -61.38
N ARG A 359 14.51 11.68 -61.20
CA ARG A 359 15.36 11.10 -62.24
C ARG A 359 14.54 10.52 -63.39
N LEU A 360 13.44 9.83 -63.10
CA LEU A 360 12.52 9.34 -64.14
C LEU A 360 11.88 10.50 -64.92
N TYR A 361 11.56 11.60 -64.25
CA TYR A 361 11.07 12.83 -64.90
C TYR A 361 12.14 13.51 -65.79
N GLN A 362 13.40 13.54 -65.34
CA GLN A 362 14.51 14.11 -66.12
C GLN A 362 14.91 13.25 -67.34
N LEU A 363 14.64 11.95 -67.29
CA LEU A 363 14.91 10.99 -68.37
C LEU A 363 13.80 10.97 -69.45
N GLU A 364 12.84 11.90 -69.40
CA GLU A 364 11.67 11.92 -70.27
C GLU A 364 12.01 11.89 -71.77
N GLN A 365 11.83 10.69 -72.36
CA GLN A 365 11.25 10.53 -73.70
C GLN A 365 9.78 10.06 -73.64
N GLN A 366 9.24 9.72 -72.47
CA GLN A 366 7.83 9.35 -72.28
C GLN A 366 7.20 9.99 -71.03
N PRO A 367 6.17 10.85 -71.17
CA PRO A 367 5.58 11.63 -70.07
C PRO A 367 4.73 10.81 -69.08
N LEU A 368 4.67 9.48 -69.21
CA LEU A 368 3.83 8.59 -68.41
C LEU A 368 4.61 7.42 -67.77
N ALA A 369 5.94 7.44 -67.81
CA ALA A 369 6.76 6.32 -67.34
C ALA A 369 6.60 6.06 -65.83
N LEU A 370 6.56 7.12 -65.02
CA LEU A 370 6.34 7.01 -63.57
C LEU A 370 4.93 6.52 -63.25
N GLU A 371 3.92 7.03 -63.95
CA GLU A 371 2.52 6.61 -63.78
C GLU A 371 2.33 5.13 -64.17
N ALA A 372 2.94 4.70 -65.28
CA ALA A 372 2.94 3.31 -65.70
C ALA A 372 3.61 2.40 -64.66
N LEU A 373 4.76 2.81 -64.11
CA LEU A 373 5.46 2.07 -63.07
C LEU A 373 4.65 1.95 -61.77
N LEU A 374 4.10 3.07 -61.28
CA LEU A 374 3.24 3.08 -60.08
C LEU A 374 1.98 2.25 -60.30
N ARG A 375 1.38 2.31 -61.50
CA ARG A 375 0.25 1.47 -61.87
C ARG A 375 0.62 0.00 -61.81
N GLN A 376 1.76 -0.41 -62.39
CA GLN A 376 2.24 -1.79 -62.30
C GLN A 376 2.49 -2.22 -60.85
N LEU A 377 3.10 -1.37 -60.02
CA LEU A 377 3.33 -1.67 -58.60
C LEU A 377 2.02 -1.90 -57.84
N VAL A 378 1.02 -1.03 -58.02
CA VAL A 378 -0.27 -1.13 -57.31
C VAL A 378 -1.16 -2.25 -57.85
N THR A 379 -1.14 -2.53 -59.16
CA THR A 379 -1.91 -3.64 -59.75
C THR A 379 -1.25 -5.00 -59.56
N GLY A 380 -0.04 -5.02 -59.01
CA GLY A 380 0.72 -6.21 -58.75
C GLY A 380 1.43 -6.83 -59.96
N GLY A 381 1.79 -6.01 -60.94
CA GLY A 381 2.64 -6.40 -62.06
C GLY A 381 4.09 -6.66 -61.65
N GLN A 382 4.82 -7.39 -62.48
CA GLN A 382 6.23 -7.69 -62.23
C GLN A 382 7.09 -6.47 -62.58
N VAL A 383 7.84 -5.97 -61.58
CA VAL A 383 8.81 -4.89 -61.77
C VAL A 383 10.21 -5.47 -61.80
N LEU A 384 10.90 -5.27 -62.93
CA LEU A 384 12.28 -5.69 -63.14
C LEU A 384 13.20 -4.47 -63.07
N VAL A 385 14.15 -4.49 -62.13
CA VAL A 385 15.20 -3.46 -62.02
C VAL A 385 16.49 -4.06 -62.54
N LYS A 386 16.91 -3.62 -63.73
CA LYS A 386 18.21 -4.00 -64.32
C LYS A 386 19.24 -2.94 -63.96
N CYS A 387 20.25 -3.31 -63.18
CA CYS A 387 21.29 -2.40 -62.74
C CYS A 387 22.61 -3.16 -62.53
N ASP A 388 23.74 -2.53 -62.89
CA ASP A 388 25.06 -3.10 -62.66
C ASP A 388 25.46 -3.12 -61.17
N ASP A 389 24.81 -2.27 -60.35
CA ASP A 389 24.99 -2.20 -58.91
C ASP A 389 23.82 -2.85 -58.17
N SER A 390 24.08 -4.01 -57.58
CA SER A 390 23.10 -4.79 -56.81
C SER A 390 22.63 -4.08 -55.55
N SER A 391 23.46 -3.22 -54.96
CA SER A 391 23.11 -2.46 -53.76
C SER A 391 22.13 -1.34 -54.08
N PHE A 392 22.32 -0.67 -55.22
CA PHE A 392 21.40 0.33 -55.74
C PHE A 392 20.08 -0.30 -56.16
N ALA A 393 20.11 -1.44 -56.87
CA ALA A 393 18.91 -2.20 -57.21
C ALA A 393 18.10 -2.58 -55.97
N ARG A 394 18.76 -3.08 -54.93
CA ARG A 394 18.12 -3.40 -53.64
C ARG A 394 17.47 -2.16 -53.03
N GLN A 395 18.16 -1.03 -52.95
CA GLN A 395 17.60 0.22 -52.38
C GLN A 395 16.36 0.71 -53.15
N VAL A 396 16.36 0.60 -54.47
CA VAL A 396 15.20 0.96 -55.31
C VAL A 396 14.00 0.05 -55.03
N LEU A 397 14.23 -1.26 -54.95
CA LEU A 397 13.19 -2.25 -54.65
C LEU A 397 12.61 -2.06 -53.24
N ILE A 398 13.47 -1.77 -52.27
CA ILE A 398 13.09 -1.42 -50.91
C ILE A 398 12.17 -0.19 -50.91
N ALA A 399 12.58 0.89 -51.59
CA ALA A 399 11.80 2.12 -51.68
C ALA A 399 10.41 1.88 -52.28
N PHE A 400 10.30 1.02 -53.30
CA PHE A 400 8.99 0.64 -53.88
C PHE A 400 8.18 -0.28 -52.96
N ALA A 401 8.82 -1.18 -52.22
CA ALA A 401 8.12 -2.03 -51.26
C ALA A 401 7.40 -1.19 -50.18
N TYR A 402 7.96 -0.05 -49.76
CA TYR A 402 7.31 0.88 -48.82
C TYR A 402 5.98 1.48 -49.34
N LEU A 403 5.77 1.51 -50.65
CA LEU A 403 4.50 1.97 -51.25
C LEU A 403 3.41 0.89 -51.20
N LEU A 404 3.76 -0.34 -50.80
CA LEU A 404 2.87 -1.50 -50.81
C LEU A 404 2.61 -1.99 -49.38
N SER A 405 1.40 -2.54 -49.17
CA SER A 405 1.03 -3.25 -47.93
C SER A 405 1.94 -4.45 -47.70
N ASN A 406 2.12 -4.86 -46.45
CA ASN A 406 3.00 -5.99 -46.09
C ASN A 406 2.62 -7.28 -46.82
N ARG A 407 1.33 -7.48 -47.11
CA ARG A 407 0.82 -8.65 -47.86
C ARG A 407 1.22 -8.64 -49.33
N MET A 408 1.29 -7.46 -49.95
CA MET A 408 1.68 -7.34 -51.36
C MET A 408 3.20 -7.48 -51.55
N ARG A 409 3.99 -7.10 -50.53
CA ARG A 409 5.44 -7.28 -50.55
C ARG A 409 5.88 -8.73 -50.71
N SER A 410 5.18 -9.68 -50.08
CA SER A 410 5.53 -11.11 -50.17
C SER A 410 5.12 -11.74 -51.51
N SER A 411 4.09 -11.20 -52.19
CA SER A 411 3.65 -11.69 -53.50
C SER A 411 4.48 -11.16 -54.68
N HIS A 412 5.22 -10.07 -54.49
CA HIS A 412 6.12 -9.55 -55.51
C HIS A 412 7.50 -10.17 -55.38
N ILE A 413 7.80 -11.15 -56.23
CA ILE A 413 9.16 -11.58 -56.47
C ILE A 413 9.87 -10.44 -57.21
N PHE A 414 10.42 -9.49 -56.46
CA PHE A 414 11.34 -8.52 -57.00
C PHE A 414 12.63 -9.26 -57.40
N ALA A 415 12.78 -9.56 -58.68
CA ALA A 415 14.00 -10.12 -59.22
C ALA A 415 14.93 -8.97 -59.61
N ALA A 416 16.08 -8.87 -58.96
CA ALA A 416 17.21 -8.09 -59.47
C ALA A 416 17.99 -9.01 -60.43
N ILE A 417 18.20 -8.56 -61.67
CA ILE A 417 19.00 -9.27 -62.70
C ILE A 417 20.14 -8.38 -63.15
#